data_AF-A0A9D7CF97-F1
#
_entry.id   AF-A0A9D7CF97-F1
#
_cell.length_a   1.000
_cell.length_b   1.000
_cell.length_c   1.000
_cell.angle_alpha   90.00
_cell.angle_beta   90.00
_cell.angle_gamma   90.00
#
_symmetry.space_group_name_H-M   'P 1'
#
loop_
_entity.id
_entity.type
_entity.pdbx_description
1 polymer ?
#
loop_
_entity_poly.entity_id
_entity_poly.type
_entity_poly.pdbx_seq_one_letter_code
_entity_poly.pdbx_strand_id
1 'polypeptide(L)'
;MVANSRVRGTQYLVVDSGGLPFEYSGGWADIAERRLMTSATTLMAYSMSKTVTAAAVLSVAEAGALRLDDPVNRYVDPVRYEGELTVRQLLTHTAGVPNPMPLRWVHPATAHDAFDERASLAAQLKKNTV
;
A
#
# COMPACT_ATOMS: atom_id res chain seq x y z
N MET A 1 -24.28 -11.62 4.35
CA MET A 1 -23.52 -12.61 3.56
C MET A 1 -23.85 -12.38 2.09
N VAL A 2 -22.89 -12.31 1.16
CA VAL A 2 -22.98 -11.71 -0.20
C VAL A 2 -24.32 -12.01 -0.91
N ALA A 3 -25.32 -11.18 -0.63
CA ALA A 3 -26.69 -11.33 -1.10
C ALA A 3 -27.01 -10.33 -2.20
N ASN A 4 -26.04 -9.50 -2.58
CA ASN A 4 -26.20 -8.44 -3.57
C ASN A 4 -25.17 -8.65 -4.69
N SER A 5 -25.65 -8.69 -5.92
CA SER A 5 -24.96 -9.09 -7.17
C SER A 5 -23.76 -8.23 -7.58
N ARG A 6 -23.28 -7.32 -6.72
CA ARG A 6 -22.16 -6.41 -6.96
C ARG A 6 -20.80 -6.93 -6.50
N VAL A 7 -20.76 -7.75 -5.45
CA VAL A 7 -19.51 -8.33 -4.96
C VAL A 7 -19.37 -9.73 -5.54
N ARG A 8 -18.30 -9.95 -6.31
CA ARG A 8 -18.07 -11.20 -7.05
C ARG A 8 -17.48 -12.30 -6.17
N GLY A 9 -16.61 -11.92 -5.23
CA GLY A 9 -16.08 -12.76 -4.19
C GLY A 9 -15.57 -11.92 -3.02
N THR A 10 -15.54 -12.50 -1.82
CA THR A 10 -15.11 -11.81 -0.60
C THR A 10 -14.54 -12.79 0.43
N GLN A 11 -13.71 -12.25 1.31
CA GLN A 11 -13.24 -12.92 2.52
C GLN A 11 -13.51 -12.02 3.74
N TYR A 12 -13.87 -12.63 4.87
CA TYR A 12 -14.05 -11.94 6.16
C TYR A 12 -13.39 -12.76 7.26
N LEU A 13 -12.67 -12.07 8.15
CA LEU A 13 -12.11 -12.64 9.36
C LEU A 13 -12.52 -11.75 10.54
N VAL A 14 -12.97 -12.36 11.63
CA VAL A 14 -13.19 -11.68 12.91
C VAL A 14 -12.21 -12.29 13.90
N VAL A 15 -11.33 -11.45 14.45
CA VAL A 15 -10.29 -11.85 15.41
C VAL A 15 -10.57 -11.14 16.74
N ASP A 16 -10.47 -11.89 17.83
CA ASP A 16 -10.54 -11.36 19.20
C ASP A 16 -9.35 -11.89 20.04
N SER A 17 -9.37 -11.60 21.35
CA SER A 17 -8.32 -12.06 22.26
C SER A 17 -8.23 -13.58 22.42
N GLY A 18 -9.30 -14.31 22.10
CA GLY A 18 -9.36 -15.78 22.12
C GLY A 18 -8.96 -16.42 20.78
N GLY A 19 -8.76 -15.65 19.72
CA GLY A 19 -8.29 -16.13 18.42
C GLY A 19 -9.20 -15.71 17.28
N LEU A 20 -9.52 -16.65 16.38
CA LEU A 20 -10.32 -16.43 15.17
C LEU A 20 -11.72 -17.05 15.33
N PRO A 21 -12.68 -16.39 16.00
CA PRO A 21 -14.03 -16.91 16.19
C PRO A 21 -14.83 -17.05 14.89
N PHE A 22 -14.47 -16.34 13.82
CA PHE A 22 -15.19 -16.40 12.55
C PHE A 22 -14.29 -16.18 11.34
N GLU A 23 -14.47 -17.05 10.35
CA GLU A 23 -13.85 -16.96 9.03
C GLU A 23 -14.89 -17.28 7.95
N TYR A 24 -14.92 -16.49 6.89
CA TYR A 24 -15.78 -16.71 5.74
C TYR A 24 -15.04 -16.39 4.44
N SER A 25 -15.18 -17.27 3.46
CA SER A 25 -14.79 -17.05 2.07
C SER A 25 -15.95 -17.44 1.17
N GLY A 26 -16.32 -16.59 0.20
CA GLY A 26 -17.44 -16.88 -0.67
C GLY A 26 -17.39 -16.12 -1.99
N GLY A 27 -18.07 -16.68 -3.00
CA GLY A 27 -18.07 -16.17 -4.38
C GLY A 27 -16.88 -16.65 -5.20
N TRP A 28 -16.52 -15.90 -6.23
CA TRP A 28 -15.48 -16.23 -7.20
C TRP A 28 -14.20 -15.43 -6.94
N ALA A 29 -13.06 -16.12 -6.92
CA ALA A 29 -11.74 -15.53 -7.04
C ALA A 29 -11.41 -15.16 -8.49
N ASP A 30 -11.93 -15.94 -9.44
CA ASP A 30 -11.82 -15.69 -10.87
C ASP A 30 -13.13 -16.11 -11.55
N ILE A 31 -13.77 -15.18 -12.25
CA ILE A 31 -15.06 -15.45 -12.92
C ILE A 31 -14.84 -16.18 -14.25
N ALA A 32 -13.79 -15.82 -14.99
CA ALA A 32 -13.51 -16.39 -16.30
C ALA A 32 -13.12 -17.86 -16.16
N GLU A 33 -12.23 -18.14 -15.20
CA GLU A 33 -11.76 -19.48 -14.88
C GLU A 33 -12.70 -20.25 -13.94
N ARG A 34 -13.84 -19.64 -13.54
CA ARG A 34 -14.79 -20.20 -12.56
C ARG A 34 -14.07 -20.75 -11.32
N ARG A 35 -13.11 -19.98 -10.79
CA ARG A 35 -12.35 -20.33 -9.59
C ARG A 35 -13.02 -19.75 -8.37
N LEU A 36 -13.38 -20.60 -7.41
CA LEU A 36 -14.01 -20.17 -6.16
C LEU A 36 -13.04 -19.42 -5.25
N MET A 37 -13.57 -18.46 -4.50
CA MET A 37 -12.87 -17.80 -3.40
C MET A 37 -12.66 -18.79 -2.26
N THR A 38 -11.44 -18.82 -1.73
CA THR A 38 -11.04 -19.65 -0.58
C THR A 38 -10.24 -18.80 0.40
N SER A 39 -10.06 -19.27 1.63
CA SER A 39 -9.21 -18.60 2.64
C SER A 39 -7.75 -18.47 2.21
N ALA A 40 -7.29 -19.31 1.28
CA ALA A 40 -5.95 -19.24 0.70
C ALA A 40 -5.84 -18.25 -0.48
N THR A 41 -6.92 -17.61 -0.89
CA THR A 41 -6.90 -16.72 -2.07
C THR A 41 -6.25 -15.38 -1.72
N THR A 42 -5.15 -15.03 -2.38
CA THR A 42 -4.53 -13.71 -2.23
C THR A 42 -5.35 -12.63 -2.93
N LEU A 43 -5.57 -11.51 -2.24
CA LEU A 43 -6.22 -10.31 -2.76
C LEU A 43 -5.26 -9.13 -2.73
N MET A 44 -5.47 -8.16 -3.62
CA MET A 44 -4.69 -6.91 -3.63
C MET A 44 -5.00 -6.11 -2.35
N ALA A 45 -3.97 -5.87 -1.53
CA ALA A 45 -4.12 -5.17 -0.25
C ALA A 45 -4.36 -3.64 -0.41
N TYR A 46 -3.99 -3.07 -1.56
CA TYR A 46 -4.08 -1.63 -1.84
C TYR A 46 -3.59 -0.78 -0.66
N SER A 47 -4.38 0.20 -0.21
CA SER A 47 -4.01 1.11 0.88
C SER A 47 -3.78 0.43 2.23
N MET A 48 -4.20 -0.83 2.44
CA MET A 48 -3.85 -1.57 3.66
C MET A 48 -2.34 -1.76 3.79
N SER A 49 -1.60 -1.72 2.66
CA SER A 49 -0.13 -1.78 2.65
C SER A 49 0.50 -0.63 3.45
N LYS A 50 -0.15 0.54 3.56
CA LYS A 50 0.37 1.71 4.31
C LYS A 50 0.60 1.39 5.78
N THR A 51 -0.28 0.59 6.39
CA THR A 51 -0.14 0.21 7.81
C THR A 51 1.12 -0.62 8.04
N VAL A 52 1.39 -1.56 7.13
CA VAL A 52 2.60 -2.40 7.17
C VAL A 52 3.86 -1.55 6.94
N THR A 53 3.84 -0.66 5.95
CA THR A 53 4.94 0.29 5.70
C THR A 53 5.19 1.21 6.90
N ALA A 54 4.13 1.75 7.51
CA ALA A 54 4.25 2.60 8.69
C ALA A 54 4.85 1.85 9.88
N ALA A 55 4.42 0.60 10.13
CA ALA A 55 5.01 -0.25 11.16
C ALA A 55 6.51 -0.47 10.91
N ALA A 56 6.90 -0.78 9.68
CA ALA A 56 8.32 -0.95 9.32
C ALA A 56 9.14 0.33 9.56
N VAL A 57 8.63 1.50 9.17
CA VAL A 57 9.29 2.79 9.43
C VAL A 57 9.44 3.05 10.93
N LEU A 58 8.40 2.77 11.72
CA LEU A 58 8.44 2.94 13.18
C LEU A 58 9.44 1.98 13.84
N SER A 59 9.53 0.72 13.39
CA SER A 59 10.54 -0.22 13.89
C SER A 59 11.97 0.24 13.60
N VAL A 60 12.23 0.78 12.41
CA VAL A 60 13.54 1.34 12.04
C VAL A 60 13.85 2.62 12.85
N ALA A 61 12.83 3.43 13.14
CA ALA A 61 12.96 4.61 14.00
C ALA A 61 13.28 4.23 15.46
N GLU A 62 12.62 3.20 15.99
CA GLU A 62 12.88 2.66 17.33
C GLU A 62 14.31 2.11 17.44
N ALA A 63 14.81 1.46 16.39
CA ALA A 63 16.21 1.02 16.30
C ALA A 63 17.23 2.17 16.16
N GLY A 64 16.79 3.42 16.09
CA GLY A 64 17.64 4.61 15.99
C GLY A 64 18.26 4.84 14.60
N ALA A 65 17.85 4.08 13.58
CA ALA A 65 18.39 4.21 12.23
C ALA A 65 17.79 5.40 11.45
N LEU A 66 16.65 5.93 11.91
CA LEU A 66 16.09 7.21 11.48
C LEU A 66 15.35 7.91 12.62
N ARG A 67 15.11 9.22 12.50
CA ARG A 67 14.19 9.96 13.37
C ARG A 67 12.97 10.40 12.57
N LEU A 68 11.80 10.40 13.20
CA LEU A 68 10.56 10.82 12.54
C LEU A 68 10.59 12.28 12.08
N ASP A 69 11.34 13.13 12.77
CA ASP A 69 11.48 14.55 12.45
C ASP A 69 12.70 14.83 11.55
N ASP A 70 13.39 13.79 11.05
CA ASP A 70 14.45 13.99 10.08
C ASP A 70 13.87 14.41 8.71
N PRO A 71 14.61 15.23 7.95
CA PRO A 71 14.31 15.49 6.56
C PRO A 71 14.31 14.21 5.74
N VAL A 72 13.29 14.03 4.89
CA VAL A 72 13.15 12.88 3.98
C VAL A 72 14.34 12.75 3.04
N ASN A 73 14.87 13.87 2.54
CA ASN A 73 16.01 13.93 1.62
C ASN A 73 17.33 13.42 2.23
N ARG A 74 17.35 13.06 3.53
CA ARG A 74 18.46 12.31 4.15
C ARG A 74 18.49 10.85 3.70
N TYR A 75 17.34 10.28 3.34
CA TYR A 75 17.16 8.84 3.11
C TYR A 75 16.86 8.48 1.66
N VAL A 76 16.35 9.41 0.87
CA VAL A 76 15.96 9.21 -0.53
C VAL A 76 16.52 10.32 -1.41
N ASP A 77 16.60 10.05 -2.72
CA ASP A 77 16.98 11.07 -3.70
C ASP A 77 16.17 12.36 -3.52
N PRO A 78 16.77 13.54 -3.75
CA PRO A 78 16.16 14.81 -3.38
C PRO A 78 14.77 14.97 -3.98
N VAL A 79 13.77 14.89 -3.11
CA VAL A 79 12.40 15.23 -3.44
C VAL A 79 12.30 16.75 -3.33
N ARG A 80 11.95 17.39 -4.45
CA ARG A 80 11.82 18.84 -4.53
C ARG A 80 10.37 19.22 -4.26
N TYR A 81 10.09 19.63 -3.03
CA TYR A 81 8.85 20.29 -2.63
C TYR A 81 9.20 21.56 -1.86
N GLU A 82 8.25 22.49 -1.74
CA GLU A 82 8.46 23.69 -0.93
C GLU A 82 8.58 23.30 0.55
N GLY A 83 9.66 23.75 1.20
CA GLY A 83 9.95 23.44 2.59
C GLY A 83 10.65 22.09 2.80
N GLU A 84 11.02 21.82 4.06
CA GLU A 84 11.66 20.58 4.45
C GLU A 84 10.61 19.54 4.87
N LEU A 85 10.45 18.49 4.06
CA LEU A 85 9.55 17.39 4.36
C LEU A 85 10.16 16.46 5.42
N THR A 86 9.40 16.12 6.46
CA THR A 86 9.83 15.14 7.46
C THR A 86 9.22 13.77 7.25
N VAL A 87 9.87 12.73 7.77
CA VAL A 87 9.34 11.35 7.75
C VAL A 87 7.95 11.29 8.40
N ARG A 88 7.74 12.00 9.52
CA ARG A 88 6.47 12.11 10.23
C ARG A 88 5.37 12.65 9.32
N GLN A 89 5.65 13.73 8.59
CA GLN A 89 4.66 14.36 7.70
C GLN A 89 4.24 13.43 6.55
N LEU A 90 5.13 12.58 6.05
CA LEU A 90 4.76 11.53 5.09
C LEU A 90 3.84 10.48 5.71
N LEU A 91 4.19 9.97 6.90
CA LEU A 91 3.38 8.97 7.62
C LEU A 91 1.98 9.48 7.98
N THR A 92 1.83 10.78 8.23
CA THR A 92 0.57 11.40 8.65
C THR A 92 -0.17 12.15 7.54
N HIS A 93 0.28 12.05 6.29
CA HIS A 93 -0.31 12.75 5.15
C HIS A 93 -0.40 14.29 5.32
N THR A 94 0.61 14.89 5.96
CA THR A 94 0.70 16.36 6.18
C THR A 94 1.88 17.01 5.47
N ALA A 95 2.60 16.25 4.64
CA ALA A 95 3.73 16.72 3.84
C ALA A 95 3.35 17.65 2.68
N GLY A 96 2.06 17.79 2.36
CA GLY A 96 1.62 18.57 1.19
C GLY A 96 1.93 17.92 -0.16
N VAL A 97 2.43 16.68 -0.18
CA VAL A 97 2.69 15.92 -1.41
C VAL A 97 1.35 15.57 -2.08
N PRO A 98 1.09 16.04 -3.31
CA PRO A 98 -0.16 15.78 -3.99
C PRO A 98 -0.29 14.29 -4.33
N ASN A 99 -1.51 13.77 -4.29
CA ASN A 99 -1.79 12.43 -4.79
C ASN A 99 -1.65 12.44 -6.32
N PRO A 100 -0.72 11.67 -6.92
CA PRO A 100 -0.61 11.61 -8.36
C PRO A 100 -1.76 10.78 -8.91
N MET A 101 -2.85 11.49 -9.24
CA MET A 101 -3.92 10.92 -10.02
C MET A 101 -3.61 11.09 -11.52
N PRO A 102 -3.76 10.03 -12.33
CA PRO A 102 -4.28 8.70 -11.98
C PRO A 102 -3.23 7.78 -11.30
N LEU A 103 -3.70 6.76 -10.56
CA LEU A 103 -2.94 5.67 -9.90
C LEU A 103 -2.03 4.90 -10.88
N ARG A 104 -0.96 5.55 -11.35
CA ARG A 104 0.01 5.03 -12.32
C ARG A 104 1.07 4.14 -11.69
N TRP A 105 0.86 3.76 -10.43
CA TRP A 105 1.74 2.90 -9.65
C TRP A 105 1.32 1.42 -9.67
N VAL A 106 0.38 1.06 -10.55
CA VAL A 106 -0.09 -0.31 -10.73
C VAL A 106 0.33 -0.81 -12.11
N HIS A 107 1.09 -1.90 -12.14
CA HIS A 107 1.37 -2.67 -13.34
C HIS A 107 0.77 -4.08 -13.22
N PRO A 108 0.49 -4.75 -14.35
CA PRO A 108 0.07 -6.14 -14.33
C PRO A 108 1.12 -7.04 -13.67
N ALA A 109 0.70 -8.08 -12.96
CA ALA A 109 1.60 -9.06 -12.36
C ALA A 109 2.55 -9.69 -13.39
N THR A 110 2.09 -9.89 -14.63
CA THR A 110 2.90 -10.40 -15.75
C THR A 110 4.04 -9.47 -16.17
N ALA A 111 3.97 -8.19 -15.80
CA ALA A 111 5.02 -7.21 -16.07
C ALA A 111 5.94 -6.99 -14.87
N HIS A 112 5.73 -7.70 -13.74
CA HIS A 112 6.43 -7.40 -12.49
C HIS A 112 7.94 -7.62 -12.57
N ASP A 113 8.38 -8.71 -13.21
CA ASP A 113 9.80 -9.04 -13.33
C ASP A 113 10.59 -7.97 -14.12
N ALA A 114 9.93 -7.23 -15.00
CA ALA A 114 10.52 -6.17 -15.80
C ALA A 114 10.23 -4.75 -15.25
N PHE A 115 9.54 -4.64 -14.10
CA PHE A 115 9.15 -3.35 -13.56
C PHE A 115 10.28 -2.71 -12.75
N ASP A 116 10.79 -1.57 -13.24
CA ASP A 116 11.75 -0.76 -12.51
C ASP A 116 11.01 0.22 -11.57
N GLU A 117 10.92 -0.16 -10.31
CA GLU A 117 10.28 0.65 -9.27
C GLU A 117 10.96 2.01 -9.06
N ARG A 118 12.30 2.04 -9.11
CA ARG A 118 13.07 3.26 -8.88
C ARG A 118 12.89 4.24 -10.03
N ALA A 119 13.00 3.76 -11.27
CA ALA A 119 12.76 4.59 -12.45
C ALA A 119 11.30 5.09 -12.49
N SER A 120 10.34 4.25 -12.11
CA SER A 120 8.93 4.64 -12.03
C SER A 120 8.73 5.75 -10.99
N LEU A 121 9.24 5.57 -9.77
CA LEU A 121 9.17 6.58 -8.71
C LEU A 121 9.82 7.91 -9.14
N ALA A 122 11.04 7.86 -9.67
CA ALA A 122 11.77 9.05 -10.13
C ALA A 122 10.99 9.81 -11.22
N ALA A 123 10.39 9.08 -12.18
CA ALA A 123 9.56 9.68 -13.22
C ALA A 123 8.29 10.35 -12.68
N GLN A 124 7.72 9.83 -11.59
CA GLN A 124 6.53 10.43 -10.95
C GLN A 124 6.90 11.65 -10.12
N LEU A 125 7.97 11.60 -9.34
CA LEU A 125 8.44 12.74 -8.55
C LEU A 125 8.78 13.93 -9.46
N LYS A 126 9.49 13.69 -10.57
CA LYS A 126 9.82 14.74 -11.55
C LYS A 126 8.59 15.43 -12.16
N LYS A 127 7.50 14.71 -12.36
CA LYS A 127 6.25 15.27 -12.94
C LYS A 127 5.45 16.10 -11.95
N ASN A 128 5.60 15.85 -10.66
CA ASN A 128 4.83 16.49 -9.59
C ASN A 128 5.66 17.51 -8.78
N THR A 129 6.86 17.83 -9.28
CA THR A 129 7.67 18.95 -8.82
C THR A 129 7.16 20.21 -9.54
N VAL A 130 6.70 21.22 -8.80
CA VAL A 130 6.32 22.54 -9.34
C VAL A 130 7.56 23.31 -9.79
#